data_AF-A0A2V5RWX6-F1
#
_entry.id   AF-A0A2V5RWX6-F1
#
_cell.length_a   1.000
_cell.length_b   1.000
_cell.length_c   1.000
_cell.angle_alpha   90.00
_cell.angle_beta   90.00
_cell.angle_gamma   90.00
#
_symmetry.space_group_name_H-M   'P 1'
#
loop_
_entity.id
_entity.type
_entity.pdbx_description
1 polymer ?
#
loop_
_entity_poly.entity_id
_entity_poly.type
_entity_poly.pdbx_seq_one_letter_code
_entity_poly.pdbx_strand_id
1 'polypeptide(L)'
;MNSASQNFPHHLGVLRSRMLHPTDYELAVNYFLEEFAGDATFVRASEPEQMPHLVSVLGIVVSKAVGRRVEVENALVSYLREHRFVHGNARADGRIVFFFYFEDADSGLLMLIPGIRGQMEVARFHLKSGLPDPRWN
;
A
#
# COMPACT_ATOMS: atom_id res chain seq x y z
N MET A 1 -19.71 -1.01 3.19
CA MET A 1 -20.03 0.43 3.35
C MET A 1 -18.72 1.05 3.78
N ASN A 2 -18.05 1.82 2.94
CA ASN A 2 -16.72 2.34 3.27
C ASN A 2 -16.83 3.42 4.35
N SER A 3 -16.06 3.30 5.43
CA SER A 3 -16.22 4.15 6.62
C SER A 3 -14.91 4.71 7.18
N ALA A 4 -13.77 4.49 6.52
CA ALA A 4 -12.45 4.91 7.00
C ALA A 4 -12.38 6.37 7.47
N SER A 5 -12.99 7.30 6.72
CA SER A 5 -12.96 8.73 7.02
C SER A 5 -13.81 9.14 8.23
N GLN A 6 -14.66 8.25 8.75
CA GLN A 6 -15.45 8.52 9.95
C GLN A 6 -14.59 8.46 11.21
N ASN A 7 -13.51 7.66 11.19
CA ASN A 7 -12.58 7.53 12.31
C ASN A 7 -11.21 6.99 11.84
N PHE A 8 -10.38 7.85 11.26
CA PHE A 8 -9.06 7.43 10.77
C PHE A 8 -8.21 6.72 11.83
N PRO A 9 -8.08 7.21 13.08
CA PRO A 9 -7.28 6.52 14.10
C PRO A 9 -7.73 5.08 14.34
N HIS A 10 -9.05 4.83 14.40
CA HIS A 10 -9.58 3.48 14.57
C HIS A 10 -9.26 2.59 13.38
N HIS A 11 -9.67 3.00 12.17
CA HIS A 11 -9.54 2.17 10.97
C HIS A 11 -8.07 1.88 10.62
N LEU A 12 -7.20 2.89 10.74
CA LEU A 12 -5.77 2.70 10.52
C LEU A 12 -5.13 1.82 11.59
N GLY A 13 -5.57 1.90 12.84
CA GLY A 13 -5.14 1.00 13.91
C GLY A 13 -5.52 -0.45 13.63
N VAL A 14 -6.76 -0.70 13.20
CA VAL A 14 -7.23 -2.05 12.81
C VAL A 14 -6.43 -2.57 11.62
N LEU A 15 -6.26 -1.75 10.58
CA LEU A 15 -5.52 -2.14 9.38
C LEU A 15 -4.06 -2.48 9.70
N ARG A 16 -3.39 -1.63 10.49
CA ARG A 16 -2.01 -1.87 10.95
C ARG A 16 -1.90 -3.17 11.75
N SER A 17 -2.83 -3.39 12.69
CA SER A 17 -2.82 -4.61 13.52
C SER A 17 -2.95 -5.87 12.67
N ARG A 18 -3.86 -5.89 11.69
CA ARG A 18 -4.04 -7.03 10.79
C ARG A 18 -2.83 -7.26 9.88
N MET A 19 -2.25 -6.18 9.35
CA MET A 19 -1.06 -6.25 8.49
C MET A 19 0.15 -6.86 9.20
N LEU A 20 0.35 -6.49 10.47
CA LEU A 20 1.49 -6.95 11.26
C LEU A 20 1.29 -8.37 11.82
N HIS A 21 0.05 -8.87 11.84
CA HIS A 21 -0.21 -10.23 12.25
C HIS A 21 0.49 -11.24 11.32
N PRO A 22 1.03 -12.36 11.82
CA PRO A 22 1.74 -13.34 10.98
C PRO A 22 0.89 -13.97 9.88
N THR A 23 -0.41 -14.16 10.11
CA THR A 23 -1.32 -14.91 9.23
C THR A 23 -2.47 -14.10 8.65
N ASP A 24 -2.71 -12.87 9.12
CA ASP A 24 -3.94 -12.15 8.83
C ASP A 24 -3.74 -11.05 7.79
N TYR A 25 -2.62 -11.06 7.06
CA TYR A 25 -2.32 -10.03 6.08
C TYR A 25 -3.34 -10.01 4.92
N GLU A 26 -3.99 -11.13 4.59
CA GLU A 26 -5.12 -11.16 3.66
C GLU A 26 -6.37 -10.48 4.25
N LEU A 27 -6.60 -10.60 5.57
CA LEU A 27 -7.68 -9.88 6.25
C LEU A 27 -7.42 -8.37 6.30
N ALA A 28 -6.16 -7.94 6.29
CA ALA A 28 -5.79 -6.54 6.16
C ALA A 28 -6.18 -6.00 4.77
N VAL A 29 -5.93 -6.80 3.72
CA VAL A 29 -6.32 -6.45 2.34
C VAL A 29 -7.83 -6.32 2.20
N ASN A 30 -8.60 -7.33 2.64
CA ASN A 30 -10.06 -7.28 2.55
C ASN A 30 -10.62 -6.06 3.31
N TYR A 31 -10.09 -5.79 4.51
CA TYR A 31 -10.47 -4.62 5.28
C TYR A 31 -10.16 -3.30 4.57
N PHE A 32 -9.00 -3.19 3.93
CA PHE A 32 -8.65 -2.00 3.16
C PHE A 32 -9.64 -1.78 2.00
N LEU A 33 -9.98 -2.83 1.26
CA LEU A 33 -10.93 -2.75 0.15
C LEU A 33 -12.35 -2.39 0.62
N GLU A 34 -12.79 -2.95 1.75
CA GLU A 34 -14.13 -2.73 2.32
C GLU A 34 -14.29 -1.36 2.98
N GLU A 35 -13.27 -0.88 3.68
CA GLU A 35 -13.38 0.33 4.51
C GLU A 35 -12.78 1.58 3.87
N PHE A 36 -11.74 1.44 3.03
CA PHE A 36 -10.96 2.57 2.51
C PHE A 36 -11.15 2.78 1.01
N ALA A 37 -11.04 1.73 0.19
CA ALA A 37 -10.88 1.88 -1.27
C ALA A 37 -12.03 2.62 -1.96
N GLY A 38 -13.26 2.53 -1.42
CA GLY A 38 -14.43 3.25 -1.92
C GLY A 38 -14.77 4.53 -1.13
N ASP A 39 -14.01 4.86 -0.08
CA ASP A 39 -14.23 6.07 0.71
C ASP A 39 -13.63 7.29 0.01
N ALA A 40 -14.48 8.03 -0.70
CA ALA A 40 -14.07 9.21 -1.44
C ALA A 40 -13.52 10.34 -0.54
N THR A 41 -13.91 10.40 0.74
CA THR A 41 -13.39 11.40 1.68
C THR A 41 -11.99 11.05 2.13
N PHE A 42 -11.72 9.76 2.38
CA PHE A 42 -10.35 9.27 2.61
C PHE A 42 -9.42 9.59 1.42
N VAL A 43 -9.88 9.34 0.18
CA VAL A 43 -9.10 9.65 -1.02
C VAL A 43 -8.82 11.15 -1.13
N ARG A 44 -9.82 12.00 -0.92
CA ARG A 44 -9.65 13.47 -0.95
C ARG A 44 -8.79 14.04 0.18
N ALA A 45 -8.75 13.37 1.33
CA ALA A 45 -7.92 13.76 2.46
C ALA A 45 -6.43 13.44 2.25
N SER A 46 -6.10 12.65 1.23
CA SER A 46 -4.73 12.29 0.89
C SER A 46 -4.17 13.21 -0.20
N GLU A 47 -2.90 13.57 -0.11
CA GLU A 47 -2.21 14.38 -1.11
C GLU A 47 -1.45 13.49 -2.10
N PRO A 48 -1.48 13.77 -3.42
CA PRO A 48 -0.56 13.14 -4.36
C PRO A 48 0.89 13.42 -3.96
N GLU A 49 1.74 12.40 -3.94
CA GLU A 49 3.12 12.52 -3.49
C GLU A 49 4.07 11.75 -4.43
N GLN A 50 5.33 12.20 -4.55
CA GLN A 50 6.34 11.42 -5.28
C GLN A 50 7.21 10.65 -4.29
N MET A 51 7.15 9.32 -4.34
CA MET A 51 7.94 8.44 -3.45
C MET A 51 8.79 7.43 -4.24
N PRO A 52 9.85 7.88 -4.93
CA PRO A 52 10.65 7.01 -5.81
C PRO A 52 11.30 5.82 -5.08
N HIS A 53 11.65 6.00 -3.80
CA HIS A 53 12.19 4.90 -2.98
C HIS A 53 11.14 3.81 -2.71
N LEU A 54 9.92 4.21 -2.30
CA LEU A 54 8.79 3.30 -2.15
C LEU A 54 8.52 2.56 -3.46
N VAL A 55 8.41 3.30 -4.58
CA VAL A 55 8.14 2.73 -5.91
C VAL A 55 9.21 1.72 -6.33
N SER A 56 10.48 2.00 -6.03
CA SER A 56 11.59 1.07 -6.28
C SER A 56 11.45 -0.23 -5.47
N VAL A 57 11.05 -0.14 -4.20
CA VAL A 57 10.77 -1.32 -3.37
C VAL A 57 9.58 -2.10 -3.89
N LEU A 58 8.49 -1.44 -4.31
CA LEU A 58 7.36 -2.10 -4.96
C LEU A 58 7.82 -2.87 -6.20
N GLY A 59 8.69 -2.30 -7.03
CA GLY A 59 9.26 -2.97 -8.21
C GLY A 59 10.07 -4.23 -7.87
N ILE A 60 10.85 -4.20 -6.79
CA ILE A 60 11.57 -5.38 -6.28
C ILE A 60 10.58 -6.46 -5.82
N VAL A 61 9.54 -6.07 -5.07
CA VAL A 61 8.52 -7.00 -4.54
C VAL A 61 7.73 -7.65 -5.68
N VAL A 62 7.26 -6.87 -6.64
CA VAL A 62 6.54 -7.39 -7.82
C VAL A 62 7.43 -8.28 -8.66
N SER A 63 8.68 -7.88 -8.93
CA SER A 63 9.61 -8.70 -9.71
C SER A 63 9.84 -10.07 -9.08
N LYS A 64 9.92 -10.12 -7.74
CA LYS A 64 10.02 -11.39 -7.00
C LYS A 64 8.75 -12.22 -7.12
N ALA A 65 7.57 -11.62 -6.98
CA ALA A 65 6.30 -12.32 -7.12
C ALA A 65 6.10 -12.91 -8.52
N VAL A 66 6.45 -12.14 -9.57
CA VAL A 66 6.35 -12.55 -10.98
C VAL A 66 7.45 -13.54 -11.36
N GLY A 67 8.59 -13.54 -10.65
CA GLY A 67 9.75 -14.40 -10.95
C GLY A 67 10.67 -13.86 -12.06
N ARG A 68 10.51 -12.60 -12.46
CA ARG A 68 11.40 -11.89 -13.41
C ARG A 68 11.38 -10.39 -13.14
N ARG A 69 12.35 -9.66 -13.71
CA ARG A 69 12.36 -8.20 -13.63
C ARG A 69 11.14 -7.60 -14.33
N VAL A 70 10.43 -6.73 -13.61
CA VAL A 70 9.26 -5.98 -14.07
C VAL A 70 9.40 -4.53 -13.60
N GLU A 71 8.99 -3.59 -14.45
CA GLU A 71 8.93 -2.17 -14.10
C GLU A 71 7.57 -1.81 -13.51
N VAL A 72 7.56 -0.91 -12.53
CA VAL A 72 6.34 -0.32 -11.99
C VAL A 72 6.07 0.96 -12.75
N GLU A 73 4.93 0.99 -13.43
CA GLU A 73 4.51 2.07 -14.31
C GLU A 73 3.35 2.84 -13.70
N ASN A 74 3.30 4.15 -13.98
CA ASN A 74 2.16 5.02 -13.65
C ASN A 74 1.74 4.91 -12.17
N ALA A 75 2.72 4.90 -11.26
CA ALA A 75 2.46 4.86 -9.83
C ALA A 75 1.72 6.13 -9.39
N LEU A 76 0.52 5.95 -8.85
CA LEU A 76 -0.25 6.97 -8.15
C LEU A 76 -0.05 6.71 -6.67
N VAL A 77 0.67 7.63 -6.01
CA VAL A 77 0.96 7.55 -4.58
C VAL A 77 0.21 8.68 -3.89
N SER A 78 -0.57 8.31 -2.88
CA SER A 78 -1.39 9.21 -2.08
C SER A 78 -0.93 9.14 -0.63
N TYR A 79 -0.69 10.30 -0.02
CA TYR A 79 -0.18 10.40 1.33
C TYR A 79 -1.18 11.07 2.27
N LEU A 80 -1.66 10.31 3.26
CA LEU A 80 -2.45 10.83 4.36
C LEU A 80 -1.50 11.30 5.47
N ARG A 81 -1.01 12.53 5.29
CA ARG A 81 0.14 13.08 6.03
C ARG A 81 -0.02 13.07 7.55
N GLU A 82 -1.20 13.46 8.06
CA GLU A 82 -1.50 13.48 9.50
C GLU A 82 -1.34 12.11 10.17
N HIS A 83 -1.58 11.04 9.40
CA HIS A 83 -1.52 9.67 9.89
C HIS A 83 -0.30 8.89 9.39
N ARG A 84 0.62 9.56 8.68
CA ARG A 84 1.87 8.96 8.18
C ARG A 84 1.62 7.65 7.40
N PHE A 85 0.51 7.65 6.66
CA PHE A 85 -0.03 6.50 5.94
C PHE A 85 -0.04 6.77 4.44
N VAL A 86 0.60 5.90 3.69
CA VAL A 86 0.73 5.99 2.24
C VAL A 86 -0.12 4.89 1.61
N HIS A 87 -0.84 5.21 0.55
CA HIS A 87 -1.60 4.22 -0.23
C HIS A 87 -1.57 4.59 -1.71
N GLY A 88 -2.00 3.66 -2.55
CA GLY A 88 -2.18 3.95 -3.95
C GLY A 88 -2.19 2.72 -4.83
N ASN A 89 -2.00 2.97 -6.12
CA ASN A 89 -1.97 1.94 -7.12
C ASN A 89 -0.95 2.24 -8.22
N ALA A 90 -0.55 1.20 -8.93
CA ALA A 90 0.34 1.29 -10.08
C ALA A 90 -0.01 0.17 -11.08
N ARG A 91 0.75 0.11 -12.18
CA ARG A 91 0.70 -1.02 -13.12
C ARG A 91 2.05 -1.73 -13.16
N ALA A 92 2.02 -3.04 -13.28
CA ALA A 92 3.22 -3.84 -13.48
C ALA A 92 2.85 -5.13 -14.22
N ASP A 93 3.56 -5.44 -15.30
CA ASP A 93 3.31 -6.62 -16.13
C ASP A 93 1.85 -6.78 -16.60
N GLY A 94 1.23 -5.66 -17.03
CA GLY A 94 -0.17 -5.62 -17.45
C GLY A 94 -1.19 -5.78 -16.32
N ARG A 95 -0.76 -5.92 -15.06
CA ARG A 95 -1.59 -6.10 -13.87
C ARG A 95 -1.65 -4.83 -13.04
N ILE A 96 -2.68 -4.74 -12.19
CA ILE A 96 -2.83 -3.66 -11.21
C ILE A 96 -2.06 -4.04 -9.96
N VAL A 97 -1.27 -3.10 -9.46
CA VAL A 97 -0.63 -3.17 -8.15
C VAL A 97 -1.40 -2.24 -7.23
N PHE A 98 -2.00 -2.75 -6.16
CA PHE A 98 -2.49 -1.91 -5.05
C PHE A 98 -1.53 -2.01 -3.89
N PHE A 99 -1.33 -0.92 -3.16
CA PHE A 99 -0.46 -0.95 -2.00
C PHE A 99 -0.92 0.02 -0.92
N PHE A 100 -0.49 -0.27 0.31
CA PHE A 100 -0.47 0.68 1.39
C PHE A 100 0.74 0.45 2.29
N TYR A 101 1.18 1.48 3.00
CA TYR A 101 2.39 1.51 3.80
C TYR A 101 2.22 2.43 5.01
N PHE A 102 2.66 1.93 6.17
CA PHE A 102 2.71 2.69 7.42
C PHE A 102 4.16 3.08 7.70
N GLU A 103 4.46 4.38 7.70
CA GLU A 103 5.81 4.86 8.03
C GLU A 103 6.24 4.46 9.44
N ASP A 104 5.32 4.55 10.42
CA ASP A 104 5.61 4.22 11.82
C ASP A 104 5.91 2.73 12.06
N ALA A 105 5.50 1.87 11.13
CA ALA A 105 5.76 0.44 11.21
C ALA A 105 6.89 0.00 10.27
N ASP A 106 7.37 0.90 9.41
CA ASP A 106 8.25 0.58 8.29
C ASP A 106 7.79 -0.69 7.54
N SER A 107 6.48 -0.76 7.29
CA SER A 107 5.84 -1.96 6.79
C SER A 107 4.65 -1.61 5.90
N GLY A 108 4.50 -2.34 4.82
CA GLY A 108 3.38 -2.19 3.90
C GLY A 108 2.93 -3.52 3.32
N LEU A 109 1.77 -3.49 2.68
CA LEU A 109 1.25 -4.59 1.88
C LEU A 109 1.10 -4.14 0.44
N LEU A 110 1.42 -5.05 -0.46
CA LEU A 110 1.19 -4.96 -1.88
C LEU A 110 0.25 -6.09 -2.28
N MET A 111 -0.66 -5.78 -3.21
CA MET A 111 -1.55 -6.72 -3.87
C MET A 111 -1.34 -6.64 -5.37
N LEU A 112 -1.21 -7.78 -6.04
CA LEU A 112 -1.20 -7.89 -7.50
C LEU A 112 -2.53 -8.46 -7.99
N ILE A 113 -3.21 -7.72 -8.88
CA ILE A 113 -4.56 -8.04 -9.37
C ILE A 113 -4.60 -7.99 -10.91
N PRO A 114 -4.98 -9.10 -11.58
CA PRO A 114 -4.99 -10.46 -11.04
C PRO A 114 -3.57 -10.89 -10.64
N GLY A 115 -3.42 -11.80 -9.67
CA GLY A 115 -2.13 -12.41 -9.34
C GLY A 115 -1.74 -13.52 -10.32
N ILE A 116 -0.51 -14.02 -10.24
CA ILE A 116 0.15 -14.85 -11.27
C ILE A 116 -0.67 -16.10 -11.57
N ARG A 117 -1.25 -16.72 -10.55
CA ARG A 117 -2.08 -17.92 -10.66
C ARG A 117 -3.58 -17.66 -10.88
N GLY A 118 -3.95 -16.42 -11.22
CA GLY A 118 -5.34 -16.00 -11.41
C GLY A 118 -6.08 -15.63 -10.11
N GLN A 119 -5.50 -15.88 -8.95
CA GLN A 119 -5.97 -15.38 -7.65
C GLN A 119 -5.24 -14.09 -7.27
N MET A 120 -5.75 -13.34 -6.29
CA MET A 120 -5.01 -12.19 -5.74
C MET A 120 -3.71 -12.66 -5.09
N GLU A 121 -2.61 -11.97 -5.35
CA GLU A 121 -1.33 -12.22 -4.67
C GLU A 121 -0.99 -11.06 -3.76
N VAL A 122 -0.66 -11.39 -2.52
CA VAL A 122 -0.37 -10.41 -1.47
C VAL A 122 1.07 -10.59 -0.99
N ALA A 123 1.80 -9.49 -0.85
CA ALA A 123 3.15 -9.47 -0.34
C ALA A 123 3.33 -8.38 0.71
N ARG A 124 3.82 -8.75 1.89
CA ARG A 124 4.29 -7.80 2.90
C ARG A 124 5.70 -7.36 2.58
N PHE A 125 5.97 -6.06 2.70
CA PHE A 125 7.29 -5.47 2.48
C PHE A 125 7.69 -4.53 3.61
N HIS A 126 9.00 -4.28 3.70
CA HIS A 126 9.62 -3.38 4.67
C HIS A 126 10.61 -2.47 3.94
N LEU A 127 10.69 -1.20 4.31
CA LEU A 127 11.68 -0.25 3.79
C LEU A 127 12.76 -0.09 4.85
N LYS A 128 13.71 -1.04 4.98
CA LYS A 128 14.76 -1.14 6.03
C LYS A 128 15.54 0.14 6.46
N SER A 129 15.29 1.30 5.87
CA SER A 129 15.87 2.61 6.20
C SER A 129 14.83 3.73 6.30
N GLY A 130 13.53 3.42 6.33
CA GLY A 130 12.43 4.36 6.22
C GLY A 130 12.32 5.02 4.84
N LEU A 131 11.38 5.96 4.70
CA LEU A 131 11.39 6.89 3.58
C LEU A 131 12.30 8.07 3.93
N PRO A 132 13.14 8.57 2.99
CA PRO A 132 13.93 9.77 3.24
C PRO A 132 12.99 10.94 3.58
N ASP A 133 13.24 11.64 4.69
CA ASP A 133 12.45 12.81 5.09
C ASP A 133 12.71 13.95 4.10
N PRO A 134 11.69 14.45 3.36
CA PRO A 134 11.88 15.51 2.39
C PRO A 134 12.35 16.84 2.99
N ARG A 135 12.34 16.99 4.32
CA ARG A 135 12.88 18.17 5.03
C ARG A 135 14.41 18.15 5.22
N TRP A 136 15.07 17.06 4.86
CA TRP A 136 16.51 16.87 5.05
C TRP A 136 17.31 16.91 3.74
N ASN A 137 16.71 17.41 2.65
CA ASN A 137 17.36 17.70 1.37
C ASN A 137 17.49 19.21 1.14
#